data_AF-D9PFZ1-F1
#
_entry.id   AF-D9PFZ1-F1
#
_cell.length_a   1.000
_cell.length_b   1.000
_cell.length_c   1.000
_cell.angle_alpha   90.00
_cell.angle_beta   90.00
_cell.angle_gamma   90.00
#
_symmetry.space_group_name_H-M   'P 1'
#
loop_
_entity.id
_entity.type
_entity.pdbx_description
1 polymer ?
#
loop_
_entity_poly.entity_id
_entity_poly.type
_entity_poly.pdbx_seq_one_letter_code
_entity_poly.pdbx_strand_id
1 'polypeptide(L)'
;ALLQGLAAAGVPLVMADGWFEDMPHDAVAQDGFAGGLQAGAWLAGRGHRRIAFVGPSLVGADLQVVERRCGAAGALGRAGLELPGDLLVSVPLHDPRAAVGPVTELLSRADRPTAVLALWQGLGPVVARAARDLGLAPGATWTWSAGRSRRSTPPTSSAASRRAGSAGRNLELRPAGRSLHQPAAPAPRQPAGGAGAHPDTG
;
A
#
# COMPACT_ATOMS: atom_id res chain seq x y z
N ALA A 1 -5.36 -23.92 -12.98
CA ALA A 1 -6.15 -24.48 -14.10
C ALA A 1 -6.40 -23.47 -15.21
N LEU A 2 -7.24 -22.43 -15.03
CA LEU A 2 -7.57 -21.48 -16.10
C LEU A 2 -6.36 -20.72 -16.66
N LEU A 3 -5.57 -20.06 -15.80
CA LEU A 3 -4.39 -19.28 -16.22
C LEU A 3 -3.35 -20.16 -16.93
N GLN A 4 -3.11 -21.36 -16.41
CA GLN A 4 -2.20 -22.35 -17.01
C GLN A 4 -2.67 -22.81 -18.39
N GLY A 5 -3.98 -23.02 -18.59
CA GLY A 5 -4.54 -23.39 -19.88
C GLY A 5 -4.41 -22.28 -20.93
N LEU A 6 -4.63 -21.02 -20.52
CA LEU A 6 -4.44 -19.86 -21.39
C LEU A 6 -2.95 -19.67 -21.76
N ALA A 7 -2.05 -19.86 -20.80
CA ALA A 7 -0.60 -19.80 -21.03
C ALA A 7 -0.16 -20.90 -22.01
N ALA A 8 -0.63 -22.13 -21.84
CA ALA A 8 -0.33 -23.25 -22.74
C ALA A 8 -0.85 -23.04 -24.17
N ALA A 9 -1.94 -22.28 -24.33
CA ALA A 9 -2.48 -21.89 -25.62
C ALA A 9 -1.72 -20.72 -26.30
N GLY A 10 -0.62 -20.22 -25.70
CA GLY A 10 0.17 -19.13 -26.24
C GLY A 10 -0.51 -17.76 -26.17
N VAL A 11 -1.54 -17.61 -25.33
CA VAL A 11 -2.21 -16.33 -25.12
C VAL A 11 -1.31 -15.44 -24.26
N PRO A 12 -0.98 -14.20 -24.68
CA PRO A 12 -0.27 -13.26 -23.82
C PRO A 12 -1.10 -12.93 -22.57
N LEU A 13 -0.50 -13.08 -21.39
CA LEU A 13 -1.16 -12.87 -20.10
C LEU A 13 -0.46 -11.77 -19.31
N VAL A 14 -1.26 -10.89 -18.71
CA VAL A 14 -0.82 -9.91 -17.70
C VAL A 14 -1.82 -9.96 -16.54
N MET A 15 -1.32 -10.09 -15.32
CA MET A 15 -2.13 -10.02 -14.10
C MET A 15 -2.44 -8.57 -13.75
N ALA A 16 -3.66 -8.29 -13.27
CA ALA A 16 -4.09 -6.94 -12.92
C ALA A 16 -4.70 -6.90 -11.52
N ASP A 17 -4.34 -5.86 -10.75
CA ASP A 17 -4.83 -5.58 -9.38
C ASP A 17 -4.52 -6.68 -8.35
N GLY A 18 -3.60 -7.58 -8.69
CA GLY A 18 -3.12 -8.68 -7.85
C GLY A 18 -2.07 -9.50 -8.57
N TRP A 19 -1.35 -10.34 -7.83
CA TRP A 19 -0.35 -11.24 -8.38
C TRP A 19 -0.19 -12.47 -7.48
N PHE A 20 0.30 -13.56 -8.07
CA PHE A 20 0.65 -14.78 -7.37
C PHE A 20 2.15 -15.01 -7.53
N GLU A 21 2.83 -15.33 -6.44
CA GLU A 21 4.29 -15.53 -6.43
C GLU A 21 4.72 -16.66 -7.37
N ASP A 22 3.92 -17.72 -7.45
CA ASP A 22 4.22 -18.91 -8.24
C ASP A 22 3.82 -18.80 -9.72
N MET A 23 3.41 -17.62 -10.21
CA MET A 23 2.96 -17.43 -11.59
C MET A 23 3.98 -16.62 -12.42
N PRO A 24 4.57 -17.20 -13.49
CA PRO A 24 5.61 -16.57 -14.30
C PRO A 24 5.01 -15.60 -15.35
N HIS A 25 4.15 -14.68 -14.92
CA HIS A 25 3.50 -13.70 -15.79
C HIS A 25 3.71 -12.29 -15.26
N ASP A 26 3.79 -11.33 -16.18
CA ASP A 26 3.85 -9.92 -15.83
C ASP A 26 2.62 -9.50 -15.02
N ALA A 27 2.82 -8.59 -14.07
CA ALA A 27 1.76 -8.07 -13.22
C ALA A 27 1.76 -6.55 -13.19
N VAL A 28 0.56 -5.98 -13.22
CA VAL A 28 0.31 -4.58 -12.91
C VAL A 28 -0.55 -4.54 -11.66
N ALA A 29 0.08 -4.26 -10.52
CA ALA A 29 -0.57 -4.18 -9.23
C ALA A 29 -0.39 -2.80 -8.60
N GLN A 30 -1.28 -2.46 -7.66
CA GLN A 30 -1.08 -1.30 -6.80
C GLN A 30 -0.01 -1.60 -5.77
N ASP A 31 0.82 -0.61 -5.45
CA ASP A 31 1.72 -0.70 -4.29
C ASP A 31 0.90 -0.56 -2.99
N GLY A 32 0.41 -1.70 -2.50
CA GLY A 32 -0.38 -1.76 -1.27
C GLY A 32 0.42 -1.33 -0.05
N PHE A 33 1.71 -1.65 -0.02
CA PHE A 33 2.59 -1.35 1.12
C PHE A 33 2.84 0.15 1.24
N ALA A 34 3.24 0.81 0.16
CA ALA A 34 3.42 2.26 0.15
C ALA A 34 2.11 2.99 0.46
N GLY A 35 0.98 2.50 -0.08
CA GLY A 35 -0.34 3.05 0.24
C GLY A 35 -0.68 2.96 1.73
N GLY A 36 -0.46 1.80 2.34
CA GLY A 36 -0.63 1.61 3.79
C GLY A 36 0.30 2.50 4.60
N LEU A 37 1.57 2.58 4.22
CA LEU A 37 2.59 3.41 4.87
C LEU A 37 2.20 4.89 4.86
N GLN A 38 1.78 5.41 3.71
CA GLN A 38 1.33 6.79 3.56
C GLN A 38 0.10 7.10 4.42
N ALA A 39 -0.90 6.21 4.43
CA ALA A 39 -2.12 6.39 5.20
C ALA A 39 -1.85 6.38 6.71
N GLY A 40 -1.06 5.42 7.19
CA GLY A 40 -0.68 5.34 8.60
C GLY A 40 0.14 6.54 9.05
N ALA A 41 1.14 6.94 8.27
CA ALA A 41 1.98 8.10 8.59
C ALA A 41 1.18 9.40 8.62
N TRP A 42 0.21 9.55 7.71
CA TRP A 42 -0.64 10.74 7.64
C TRP A 42 -1.58 10.88 8.85
N LEU A 43 -2.10 9.78 9.39
CA LEU A 43 -2.89 9.78 10.62
C LEU A 43 -2.02 10.03 11.86
N ALA A 44 -0.90 9.32 11.97
CA ALA A 44 0.03 9.51 13.09
C ALA A 44 0.60 10.94 13.14
N GLY A 45 0.97 11.50 11.98
CA GLY A 45 1.44 12.87 11.86
C GLY A 45 0.42 13.95 12.21
N ARG A 46 -0.88 13.59 12.26
CA ARG A 46 -1.96 14.46 12.77
C ARG A 46 -2.17 14.34 14.28
N GLY A 47 -1.37 13.53 14.97
CA GLY A 47 -1.49 13.32 16.41
C GLY A 47 -2.49 12.24 16.82
N HIS A 48 -3.09 11.51 15.88
CA HIS A 48 -3.91 10.36 16.23
C HIS A 48 -3.04 9.27 16.85
N ARG A 49 -3.45 8.78 18.02
CA ARG A 49 -2.75 7.71 18.75
C ARG A 49 -3.53 6.40 18.81
N ARG A 50 -4.87 6.47 18.91
CA ARG A 50 -5.76 5.29 18.92
C ARG A 50 -6.42 5.15 17.55
N ILE A 51 -5.80 4.35 16.69
CA ILE A 51 -6.17 4.22 15.27
C ILE A 51 -6.68 2.80 15.03
N ALA A 52 -7.87 2.69 14.44
CA ALA A 52 -8.44 1.41 14.03
C ALA A 52 -8.12 1.07 12.59
N PHE A 53 -8.21 -0.21 12.26
CA PHE A 53 -8.08 -0.73 10.90
C PHE A 53 -9.32 -1.54 10.54
N VAL A 54 -9.97 -1.18 9.43
CA VAL A 54 -11.13 -1.88 8.90
C VAL A 54 -10.75 -2.45 7.54
N GLY A 55 -10.80 -3.77 7.40
CA GLY A 55 -10.40 -4.45 6.18
C GLY A 55 -10.49 -5.98 6.27
N PRO A 56 -10.07 -6.69 5.21
CA PRO A 56 -10.05 -8.15 5.20
C PRO A 56 -9.19 -8.77 6.30
N SER A 57 -9.57 -9.99 6.69
CA SER A 57 -8.77 -10.84 7.57
C SER A 57 -7.40 -11.12 6.95
N LEU A 58 -6.37 -11.31 7.78
CA LEU A 58 -5.07 -11.82 7.35
C LEU A 58 -5.04 -13.35 7.18
N VAL A 59 -6.01 -14.05 7.79
CA VAL A 59 -6.07 -15.52 7.71
C VAL A 59 -6.51 -15.92 6.30
N GLY A 60 -5.63 -16.60 5.58
CA GLY A 60 -5.87 -17.01 4.19
C GLY A 60 -5.94 -15.83 3.21
N ALA A 61 -5.27 -14.72 3.54
CA ALA A 61 -5.37 -13.48 2.77
C ALA A 61 -4.43 -13.44 1.58
N ASP A 62 -4.87 -12.77 0.52
CA ASP A 62 -4.02 -12.45 -0.62
C ASP A 62 -2.93 -11.43 -0.22
N LEU A 63 -1.83 -11.41 -0.97
CA LEU A 63 -0.67 -10.53 -0.73
C LEU A 63 -1.07 -9.06 -0.59
N GLN A 64 -2.04 -8.60 -1.38
CA GLN A 64 -2.52 -7.22 -1.33
C GLN A 64 -3.08 -6.81 0.05
N VAL A 65 -3.64 -7.77 0.80
CA VAL A 65 -4.13 -7.55 2.17
C VAL A 65 -2.98 -7.42 3.15
N VAL A 66 -1.99 -8.29 3.01
CA VAL A 66 -0.77 -8.29 3.82
C VAL A 66 -0.03 -6.97 3.62
N GLU A 67 0.23 -6.57 2.37
CA GLU A 67 0.93 -5.35 2.00
C GLU A 67 0.32 -4.10 2.65
N ARG A 68 -0.98 -3.88 2.47
CA ARG A 68 -1.67 -2.69 3.03
C ARG A 68 -1.63 -2.66 4.55
N ARG A 69 -1.83 -3.82 5.20
CA ARG A 69 -1.82 -3.91 6.67
C ARG A 69 -0.41 -3.75 7.24
N CYS A 70 0.59 -4.36 6.64
CA CYS A 70 2.00 -4.22 7.03
C CYS A 70 2.53 -2.80 6.81
N GLY A 71 2.20 -2.16 5.69
CA GLY A 71 2.56 -0.76 5.43
C GLY A 71 1.99 0.18 6.49
N ALA A 72 0.70 0.03 6.79
CA ALA A 72 0.04 0.79 7.86
C ALA A 72 0.68 0.53 9.23
N ALA A 73 0.85 -0.73 9.61
CA ALA A 73 1.48 -1.11 10.88
C ALA A 73 2.92 -0.55 10.99
N GLY A 74 3.71 -0.62 9.92
CA GLY A 74 5.07 -0.08 9.88
C GLY A 74 5.11 1.44 10.07
N ALA A 75 4.19 2.18 9.45
CA ALA A 75 4.10 3.63 9.65
C ALA A 75 3.73 4.01 11.10
N LEU A 76 2.80 3.27 11.70
CA LEU A 76 2.38 3.47 13.08
C LEU A 76 3.52 3.11 14.05
N GLY A 77 4.20 2.00 13.82
CA GLY A 77 5.36 1.58 14.61
C GLY A 77 6.47 2.63 14.61
N ARG A 78 6.75 3.27 13.47
CA ARG A 78 7.70 4.39 13.37
C ARG A 78 7.31 5.61 14.20
N ALA A 79 6.03 5.78 14.52
CA ALA A 79 5.50 6.83 15.38
C ALA A 79 5.34 6.40 16.85
N GLY A 80 5.82 5.20 17.21
CA GLY A 80 5.65 4.61 18.55
C GLY A 80 4.23 4.14 18.83
N LEU A 81 3.47 3.77 17.79
CA LEU A 81 2.08 3.33 17.88
C LEU A 81 1.92 1.89 17.39
N GLU A 82 0.87 1.24 17.89
CA GLU A 82 0.52 -0.12 17.52
C GLU A 82 -0.89 -0.19 16.91
N LEU A 83 -1.18 -1.30 16.23
CA LEU A 83 -2.54 -1.67 15.81
C LEU A 83 -3.04 -2.79 16.72
N PRO A 84 -3.66 -2.47 17.86
CA PRO A 84 -4.07 -3.47 18.82
C PRO A 84 -5.27 -4.26 18.27
N GLY A 85 -5.37 -5.53 18.66
CA GLY A 85 -6.38 -6.48 18.14
C GLY A 85 -7.83 -6.03 18.31
N ASP A 86 -8.14 -5.30 19.38
CA ASP A 86 -9.47 -4.75 19.68
C ASP A 86 -9.92 -3.63 18.73
N LEU A 87 -8.98 -3.06 17.95
CA LEU A 87 -9.21 -2.03 16.94
C LEU A 87 -9.11 -2.57 15.51
N LEU A 88 -9.07 -3.89 15.34
CA LEU A 88 -9.03 -4.56 14.04
C LEU A 88 -10.42 -5.12 13.70
N VAL A 89 -11.07 -4.51 12.72
CA VAL A 89 -12.37 -4.98 12.21
C VAL A 89 -12.14 -5.77 10.94
N SER A 90 -12.33 -7.09 11.01
CA SER A 90 -12.20 -8.00 9.88
C SER A 90 -13.51 -8.11 9.10
N VAL A 91 -13.45 -7.87 7.78
CA VAL A 91 -14.64 -7.88 6.91
C VAL A 91 -14.37 -8.64 5.62
N PRO A 92 -15.35 -9.35 5.03
CA PRO A 92 -15.16 -10.01 3.74
C PRO A 92 -14.78 -9.00 2.65
N LEU A 93 -13.79 -9.36 1.80
CA LEU A 93 -13.27 -8.48 0.75
C LEU A 93 -14.37 -8.01 -0.22
N HIS A 94 -15.33 -8.88 -0.52
CA HIS A 94 -16.41 -8.64 -1.48
C HIS A 94 -17.69 -8.09 -0.85
N ASP A 95 -17.74 -7.89 0.46
CA ASP A 95 -18.89 -7.31 1.14
C ASP A 95 -18.50 -6.21 2.16
N PRO A 96 -18.28 -4.98 1.68
CA PRO A 96 -18.04 -3.84 2.56
C PRO A 96 -19.20 -3.55 3.52
N ARG A 97 -20.44 -3.99 3.23
CA ARG A 97 -21.61 -3.71 4.10
C ARG A 97 -21.57 -4.54 5.37
N ALA A 98 -20.89 -5.68 5.38
CA ALA A 98 -20.59 -6.43 6.60
C ALA A 98 -19.85 -5.59 7.66
N ALA A 99 -19.19 -4.50 7.26
CA ALA A 99 -18.52 -3.58 8.17
C ALA A 99 -19.48 -2.69 8.98
N VAL A 100 -20.75 -2.53 8.57
CA VAL A 100 -21.67 -1.52 9.16
C VAL A 100 -21.87 -1.74 10.65
N GLY A 101 -22.24 -2.95 11.07
CA GLY A 101 -22.46 -3.27 12.47
C GLY A 101 -21.18 -3.12 13.32
N PRO A 102 -20.10 -3.84 12.98
CA PRO A 102 -18.84 -3.79 13.74
C PRO A 102 -18.22 -2.39 13.83
N VAL A 103 -18.28 -1.60 12.74
CA VAL A 103 -17.77 -0.22 12.75
C VAL A 103 -18.64 0.68 13.63
N THR A 104 -19.96 0.53 13.58
CA THR A 104 -20.87 1.31 14.44
C THR A 104 -20.62 1.00 15.90
N GLU A 105 -20.48 -0.28 16.24
CA GLU A 105 -20.14 -0.71 17.61
C GLU A 105 -18.81 -0.10 18.06
N LEU A 106 -17.76 -0.25 17.24
CA LEU A 106 -16.41 0.27 17.53
C LEU A 106 -16.40 1.79 17.76
N LEU A 107 -17.13 2.55 16.94
CA LEU A 107 -17.22 4.00 17.04
C LEU A 107 -18.14 4.47 18.17
N SER A 108 -18.99 3.60 18.72
CA SER A 108 -19.87 3.92 19.85
C SER A 108 -19.21 3.73 21.22
N ARG A 109 -18.03 3.11 21.28
CA ARG A 109 -17.32 2.85 22.54
C ARG A 109 -16.89 4.16 23.22
N ALA A 110 -16.87 4.18 24.55
CA ALA A 110 -16.37 5.32 25.32
C ALA A 110 -14.88 5.60 25.01
N ASP A 111 -14.10 4.54 24.81
CA ASP A 111 -12.69 4.54 24.44
C ASP A 111 -12.48 4.35 22.92
N ARG A 112 -13.44 4.76 22.08
CA ARG A 112 -13.38 4.62 20.60
C ARG A 112 -12.07 5.13 19.97
N PRO A 113 -11.70 4.61 18.79
CA PRO A 113 -10.58 5.16 18.03
C PRO A 113 -10.86 6.59 17.57
N THR A 114 -9.81 7.41 17.49
CA THR A 114 -9.90 8.78 16.94
C THR A 114 -9.58 8.82 15.44
N ALA A 115 -9.14 7.71 14.85
CA ALA A 115 -9.08 7.59 13.40
C ALA A 115 -9.23 6.15 12.93
N VAL A 116 -9.61 6.00 11.66
CA VAL A 116 -9.81 4.69 11.03
C VAL A 116 -9.05 4.61 9.71
N LEU A 117 -8.24 3.56 9.55
CA LEU A 117 -7.67 3.14 8.28
C LEU A 117 -8.67 2.25 7.56
N ALA A 118 -9.16 2.71 6.42
CA ALA A 118 -10.11 2.00 5.56
C ALA A 118 -9.55 1.98 4.13
N LEU A 119 -8.70 0.99 3.84
CA LEU A 119 -7.84 0.98 2.65
C LEU A 119 -8.43 0.24 1.44
N TRP A 120 -9.69 -0.18 1.53
CA TRP A 120 -10.42 -0.78 0.41
C TRP A 120 -11.58 0.11 -0.04
N GLN A 121 -11.88 0.03 -1.33
CA GLN A 121 -13.04 0.70 -1.90
C GLN A 121 -14.31 0.25 -1.17
N GLY A 122 -15.20 1.18 -0.87
CA GLY A 122 -16.45 0.92 -0.14
C GLY A 122 -16.36 1.00 1.38
N LEU A 123 -15.21 0.69 2.00
CA LEU A 123 -15.07 0.76 3.47
C LEU A 123 -15.06 2.19 4.00
N GLY A 124 -14.40 3.11 3.29
CA GLY A 124 -14.39 4.53 3.66
C GLY A 124 -15.80 5.13 3.79
N PRO A 125 -16.69 4.97 2.80
CA PRO A 125 -18.10 5.37 2.90
C PRO A 125 -18.86 4.75 4.08
N VAL A 126 -18.63 3.47 4.40
CA VAL A 126 -19.27 2.81 5.54
C VAL A 126 -18.83 3.44 6.85
N VAL A 127 -17.52 3.65 7.02
CA VAL A 127 -16.94 4.32 8.18
C VAL A 127 -17.46 5.75 8.33
N ALA A 128 -17.48 6.51 7.24
CA ALA A 128 -17.99 7.88 7.23
C ALA A 128 -19.50 7.95 7.55
N ARG A 129 -20.29 6.97 7.10
CA ARG A 129 -21.71 6.91 7.41
C ARG A 129 -21.95 6.60 8.88
N ALA A 130 -21.30 5.56 9.42
CA ALA A 130 -21.42 5.20 10.84
C ALA A 130 -21.01 6.37 11.74
N ALA A 131 -19.91 7.05 11.41
CA ALA A 131 -19.47 8.23 12.16
C ALA A 131 -20.52 9.35 12.15
N ARG A 132 -21.12 9.64 10.98
CA ARG A 132 -22.16 10.66 10.84
C ARG A 132 -23.41 10.32 11.65
N ASP A 133 -23.85 9.06 11.60
CA ASP A 133 -25.05 8.61 12.30
C ASP A 133 -24.86 8.68 13.84
N LEU A 134 -23.61 8.63 14.31
CA LEU A 134 -23.21 8.86 15.70
C LEU A 134 -22.90 10.33 16.05
N GLY A 135 -23.14 11.27 15.13
CA GLY A 135 -22.88 12.70 15.34
C GLY A 135 -21.39 13.07 15.38
N LEU A 136 -20.49 12.24 14.83
CA LEU A 136 -19.05 12.48 14.80
C LEU A 136 -18.68 13.34 13.58
N ALA A 137 -18.10 14.50 13.83
CA ALA A 137 -17.61 15.39 12.78
C ALA A 137 -16.13 15.11 12.42
N PRO A 138 -15.76 15.06 11.13
CA PRO A 138 -14.36 15.05 10.71
C PRO A 138 -13.62 16.30 11.19
N GLY A 139 -12.46 16.14 11.83
CA GLY A 139 -11.69 17.23 12.42
C GLY A 139 -10.60 16.74 13.38
N ALA A 140 -10.16 17.58 14.32
CA ALA A 140 -9.12 17.23 15.29
C ALA A 140 -9.43 15.99 16.17
N THR A 141 -10.71 15.60 16.24
CA THR A 141 -11.21 14.50 17.08
C THR A 141 -11.48 13.21 16.31
N TRP A 142 -11.68 13.27 14.97
CA TRP A 142 -11.99 12.09 14.15
C TRP A 142 -11.60 12.25 12.67
N THR A 143 -11.00 11.23 12.05
CA THR A 143 -10.60 11.24 10.62
C THR A 143 -10.47 9.81 10.03
N TRP A 144 -10.61 9.63 8.71
CA TRP A 144 -10.29 8.36 8.02
C TRP A 144 -9.49 8.55 6.73
N SER A 145 -8.80 7.50 6.28
CA SER A 145 -8.11 7.48 4.98
C SER A 145 -9.10 7.13 3.85
N ALA A 146 -9.37 8.06 2.92
CA ALA A 146 -10.09 7.76 1.70
C ALA A 146 -9.12 7.65 0.51
N GLY A 147 -9.10 6.49 -0.17
CA GLY A 147 -8.55 6.40 -1.51
C GLY A 147 -9.42 7.23 -2.46
N ARG A 148 -8.97 8.42 -2.86
CA ARG A 148 -9.71 9.26 -3.82
C ARG A 148 -9.77 8.58 -5.17
N SER A 149 -10.89 7.94 -5.53
CA SER A 149 -11.19 7.66 -6.94
C SER A 149 -11.91 8.87 -7.53
N ARG A 150 -11.34 9.47 -8.59
CA ARG A 150 -12.05 10.48 -9.39
C ARG A 150 -13.11 9.76 -10.22
N ARG A 151 -14.29 9.51 -9.65
CA ARG A 151 -15.51 9.28 -10.43
C ARG A 151 -16.64 10.11 -9.83
N SER A 152 -16.63 11.39 -10.16
CA SER A 152 -17.84 12.20 -10.22
C SER A 152 -17.96 12.66 -11.67
N THR A 153 -18.94 12.12 -12.40
CA THR A 153 -19.47 12.73 -13.61
C THR A 153 -19.73 14.22 -13.34
N PRO A 154 -19.25 15.16 -14.16
CA PRO A 154 -19.66 16.54 -14.03
C PRO A 154 -21.14 16.64 -14.46
N PRO A 155 -21.97 17.47 -13.80
CA PRO A 155 -23.24 17.85 -14.39
C PRO A 155 -22.95 18.54 -15.72
N THR A 156 -23.67 18.11 -16.75
CA THR A 156 -23.65 18.65 -18.10
C THR A 156 -23.90 20.15 -18.08
N SER A 157 -22.89 20.93 -18.43
CA SER A 157 -23.06 22.17 -19.18
C SER A 157 -21.98 22.24 -20.26
N SER A 158 -22.41 22.74 -21.40
CA SER A 158 -21.78 22.61 -22.70
C SER A 158 -20.55 23.50 -22.89
N ALA A 159 -19.76 23.12 -23.90
CA ALA A 159 -18.77 23.93 -24.62
C ALA A 159 -17.41 24.21 -23.93
N ALA A 160 -16.41 23.39 -24.25
CA ALA A 160 -15.31 23.78 -25.16
C ALA A 160 -14.23 22.69 -25.20
N SER A 161 -13.78 22.38 -26.42
CA SER A 161 -12.89 21.28 -26.73
C SER A 161 -11.44 21.50 -26.31
N ARG A 162 -10.83 20.41 -25.82
CA ARG A 162 -9.44 19.96 -26.07
C ARG A 162 -8.29 20.92 -25.74
N ARG A 163 -7.56 20.58 -24.67
CA ARG A 163 -6.16 20.07 -24.73
C ARG A 163 -5.91 19.21 -23.50
N ALA A 164 -5.75 17.90 -23.72
CA ALA A 164 -5.34 16.95 -22.69
C ALA A 164 -3.81 16.98 -22.58
N GLY A 165 -3.33 17.28 -21.38
CA GLY A 165 -1.93 17.23 -21.01
C GLY A 165 -1.81 17.35 -19.50
N SER A 166 -1.79 16.22 -18.79
CA SER A 166 -1.35 16.22 -17.39
C SER A 166 -0.56 14.95 -17.11
N ALA A 167 0.67 14.94 -17.63
CA ALA A 167 1.78 14.24 -17.00
C ALA A 167 1.98 14.84 -15.60
N GLY A 168 1.99 13.99 -14.58
CA GLY A 168 2.45 14.37 -13.25
C GLY A 168 3.92 14.74 -13.33
N ARG A 169 4.23 16.03 -13.17
CA ARG A 169 5.60 16.54 -13.09
C ARG A 169 5.98 16.68 -11.62
N ASN A 170 6.99 15.94 -11.19
CA ASN A 170 7.96 16.46 -10.22
C ASN A 170 9.06 17.13 -11.05
N LEU A 171 9.18 18.45 -10.93
CA LEU A 171 10.22 19.25 -11.57
C LEU A 171 11.33 19.47 -10.52
N GLU A 172 12.38 18.66 -10.56
CA GLU A 172 13.69 19.05 -10.04
C GLU A 172 14.57 19.44 -11.22
N LEU A 173 14.94 20.72 -11.31
CA LEU A 173 15.89 21.23 -12.29
C LEU A 173 17.30 20.91 -11.81
N ARG A 174 18.02 20.04 -12.53
CA ARG A 174 19.50 19.96 -12.49
C ARG A 174 20.06 20.24 -13.89
N PRO A 175 21.09 21.09 -14.03
CA PRO A 175 21.64 21.43 -15.34
C PRO A 175 22.39 20.26 -15.95
N ALA A 176 22.27 20.14 -17.28
CA ALA A 176 22.86 19.09 -18.09
C ALA A 176 24.39 19.17 -18.14
N GLY A 177 25.07 18.05 -17.87
CA GLY A 177 26.51 17.89 -18.01
C GLY A 177 26.87 16.45 -18.36
N ARG A 178 27.23 16.26 -19.64
CA ARG A 178 27.99 15.17 -20.29
C ARG A 178 28.04 13.77 -19.64
N SER A 179 27.56 12.81 -20.42
CA SER A 179 27.82 11.37 -20.29
C SER A 179 29.32 11.07 -20.24
N LEU A 180 29.75 10.37 -19.19
CA LEU A 180 31.00 9.61 -19.17
C LEU A 180 30.65 8.17 -18.81
N HIS A 181 30.75 7.31 -19.83
CA HIS A 181 30.91 5.87 -19.68
C HIS A 181 32.09 5.61 -18.73
N GLN A 182 31.84 4.97 -17.58
CA GLN A 182 32.89 4.28 -16.84
C GLN A 182 32.78 2.78 -17.15
N PRO A 183 33.85 2.12 -17.65
CA PRO A 183 33.87 0.68 -17.78
C PRO A 183 34.04 0.02 -16.40
N ALA A 184 33.49 -1.18 -16.27
CA ALA A 184 33.59 -2.00 -15.07
C ALA A 184 35.07 -2.23 -14.67
N ALA A 185 35.35 -2.16 -13.36
CA ALA A 185 36.66 -2.45 -12.80
C ALA A 185 37.03 -3.93 -13.02
N PRO A 186 38.29 -4.25 -13.40
CA PRO A 186 38.74 -5.63 -13.53
C PRO A 186 38.92 -6.29 -12.15
N ALA A 187 38.57 -7.58 -12.08
CA ALA A 187 38.72 -8.42 -10.88
C ALA A 187 40.18 -8.48 -10.38
N PRO A 188 40.41 -8.63 -9.06
CA PRO A 188 41.76 -8.73 -8.51
C PRO A 188 42.46 -10.00 -9.01
N ARG A 189 43.69 -9.82 -9.51
CA ARG A 189 44.59 -10.92 -9.90
C ARG A 189 44.99 -11.73 -8.65
N GLN A 190 44.85 -13.05 -8.72
CA GLN A 190 45.49 -13.93 -7.74
C GLN A 190 47.02 -13.80 -7.84
N PRO A 191 47.76 -13.75 -6.72
CA PRO A 191 49.21 -13.83 -6.77
C PRO A 191 49.65 -15.23 -7.21
N ALA A 192 50.49 -15.25 -8.24
CA ALA A 192 51.23 -16.42 -8.67
C ALA A 192 52.13 -16.94 -7.53
N GLY A 193 52.28 -18.25 -7.46
CA GLY A 193 53.10 -18.94 -6.46
C GLY A 193 54.55 -18.45 -6.45
N GLY A 194 55.06 -18.29 -5.22
CA GLY A 194 56.48 -18.21 -4.91
C GLY A 194 56.84 -19.40 -4.03
N ALA A 195 57.64 -20.30 -4.59
CA ALA A 195 58.21 -21.45 -3.93
C ALA A 195 59.26 -21.05 -2.87
N GLY A 196 59.44 -21.95 -1.90
CA GLY A 196 60.76 -22.19 -1.29
C GLY A 196 60.94 -21.60 0.11
N ALA A 197 60.85 -22.46 1.13
CA ALA A 197 62.01 -22.84 1.95
C ALA A 197 61.52 -23.59 3.21
N HIS A 198 61.59 -24.92 3.15
CA HIS A 198 61.79 -25.74 4.32
C HIS A 198 63.30 -25.77 4.59
N PRO A 199 63.71 -25.69 5.86
CA PRO A 199 64.53 -26.79 6.37
C PRO A 199 64.12 -27.21 7.78
N ASP A 200 64.10 -28.54 7.96
CA ASP A 200 64.53 -29.33 9.12
C ASP A 200 64.56 -28.70 10.52
N THR A 201 63.84 -29.32 11.46
CA THR A 201 64.45 -30.04 12.61
C THR A 201 63.35 -30.71 13.45
N GLY A 202 63.49 -32.02 13.70
CA GLY A 202 62.70 -32.77 14.69
C GLY A 202 62.16 -34.10 14.19
#